data_AF-A0A1A8RD83-F1
#
_entry.id   AF-A0A1A8RD83-F1
#
_cell.length_a   1.000
_cell.length_b   1.000
_cell.length_c   1.000
_cell.angle_alpha   90.00
_cell.angle_beta   90.00
_cell.angle_gamma   90.00
#
_symmetry.space_group_name_H-M   'P 1'
#
loop_
_entity.id
_entity.type
_entity.pdbx_description
1 polymer ?
#
loop_
_entity_poly.entity_id
_entity_poly.type
_entity_poly.pdbx_seq_one_letter_code
_entity_poly.pdbx_strand_id
1 'polypeptide(L)'
;RADIAVAPLTITLVREEVIDFSKPFMSLGISIMIKKPQKSKPGVFSFLDPLAYEIWMCIVFAYIGVSVVLFLVSRFSPYEWNLEEQDETKDPQTPPDPPNDFGIFNSLWFSLGAFMQQGCDISPRSLSGRIVGGVWWFFTLIIISSYTANLAAFLTVERMVSPIESAEDLAKQTEIAYGTLDSGSTKEFFRRSKIAVYEKMWSYMKSAEPSVFVKTTPDGVARVRKSKGKFAFLLESTMNEYIEQRKPCDTMKVGGNLDSKGY
;
A
#
# COMPACT_ATOMS: atom_id res chain seq x y z
N ARG A 1 40.59 7.05 36.66
CA ARG A 1 40.43 8.52 36.82
C ARG A 1 40.98 9.16 35.55
N ALA A 2 40.31 10.18 35.02
CA ALA A 2 40.71 10.90 33.82
C ALA A 2 40.45 12.40 34.05
N ASP A 3 41.25 13.26 33.42
CA ASP A 3 41.18 14.72 33.63
C ASP A 3 40.15 15.40 32.71
N ILE A 4 39.94 14.83 31.51
CA ILE A 4 38.93 15.26 30.53
C ILE A 4 38.40 14.05 29.76
N ALA A 5 37.13 14.09 29.36
CA ALA A 5 36.52 13.06 28.52
C ALA A 5 36.03 13.69 27.21
N VAL A 6 36.68 13.33 26.09
CA VAL A 6 36.23 13.69 24.74
C VAL A 6 35.59 12.45 24.12
N ALA A 7 34.27 12.37 24.19
CA ALA A 7 33.50 11.21 23.78
C ALA A 7 32.08 11.62 23.35
N PRO A 8 31.33 10.78 22.62
CA PRO A 8 29.89 10.97 22.38
C PRO A 8 29.10 10.75 23.68
N LEU A 9 29.25 11.69 24.62
CA LEU A 9 28.64 11.64 25.94
C LEU A 9 27.46 12.60 25.98
N THR A 10 26.24 12.04 25.95
CA THR A 10 25.02 12.85 26.01
C THR A 10 24.94 13.65 27.32
N ILE A 11 24.68 14.95 27.22
CA ILE A 11 24.41 15.82 28.36
C ILE A 11 23.06 15.43 28.98
N THR A 12 23.04 15.11 30.28
CA THR A 12 21.82 14.78 31.03
C THR A 12 21.84 15.42 32.42
N LEU A 13 20.67 15.71 32.98
CA LEU A 13 20.54 16.34 34.30
C LEU A 13 21.36 15.61 35.40
N VAL A 14 21.26 14.29 35.46
CA VAL A 14 21.97 13.48 36.46
C VAL A 14 23.48 13.43 36.28
N ARG A 15 23.98 13.73 35.08
CA ARG A 15 25.43 13.82 34.82
C ARG A 15 25.94 15.21 35.17
N GLU A 16 25.17 16.25 34.87
CA GLU A 16 25.49 17.63 35.22
C GLU A 16 25.59 17.86 36.73
N GLU A 17 24.90 17.05 37.55
CA GLU A 17 25.04 17.06 39.02
C GLU A 17 26.41 16.60 39.54
N VAL A 18 27.19 15.85 38.74
CA VAL A 18 28.45 15.23 39.17
C VAL A 18 29.67 15.60 38.32
N ILE A 19 29.46 16.15 37.12
CA ILE A 19 30.49 16.62 36.19
C ILE A 19 30.01 17.84 35.41
N ASP A 20 30.93 18.74 35.06
CA ASP A 20 30.63 19.90 34.21
C ASP A 20 30.75 19.56 32.72
N PHE A 21 29.90 20.19 31.90
CA PHE A 21 29.93 20.09 30.44
C PHE A 21 30.24 21.43 29.78
N SER A 22 30.85 21.38 28.60
CA SER A 22 30.92 22.55 27.71
C SER A 22 29.56 22.83 27.06
N LYS A 23 29.47 23.91 26.27
CA LYS A 23 28.32 24.07 25.37
C LYS A 23 28.30 22.91 24.37
N PRO A 24 27.11 22.39 24.02
CA PRO A 24 27.00 21.26 23.14
C PRO A 24 27.52 21.63 21.74
N PHE A 25 28.31 20.74 21.15
CA PHE A 25 28.90 20.96 19.82
C PHE A 25 28.10 20.25 18.71
N MET A 26 27.23 19.31 19.07
CA MET A 26 26.39 18.56 18.13
C MET A 26 25.01 18.30 18.72
N SER A 27 23.96 18.66 17.99
CA SER A 27 22.57 18.38 18.37
C SER A 27 22.09 17.06 17.76
N LEU A 28 21.35 16.28 18.53
CA LEU A 28 20.84 14.95 18.18
C LEU A 28 19.55 14.65 18.95
N GLY A 29 18.94 13.50 18.67
CA GLY A 29 17.84 13.00 19.46
C GLY A 29 17.69 11.49 19.37
N ILE A 30 16.82 10.91 20.16
CA ILE A 30 16.45 9.51 20.08
C ILE A 30 15.70 9.30 18.76
N SER A 31 16.12 8.31 18.00
CA SER A 31 15.55 7.93 16.71
C SER A 31 15.24 6.44 16.68
N ILE A 32 14.40 6.04 15.73
CA ILE A 32 13.99 4.65 15.55
C ILE A 32 14.72 4.09 14.33
N MET A 33 15.46 3.00 14.52
CA MET A 33 16.06 2.21 13.45
C MET A 33 15.25 0.95 13.22
N ILE A 34 14.82 0.75 11.99
CA ILE A 34 14.23 -0.50 11.53
C ILE A 34 15.07 -1.11 10.41
N LYS A 35 14.80 -2.38 10.10
CA LYS A 35 15.32 -2.98 8.87
C LYS A 35 14.60 -2.31 7.70
N LYS A 36 15.37 -1.87 6.70
CA LYS A 36 14.81 -1.32 5.47
C LYS A 36 13.87 -2.35 4.85
N PRO A 37 12.58 -2.02 4.64
CA PRO A 37 11.62 -2.97 4.08
C PRO A 37 12.12 -3.42 2.70
N GLN A 38 12.08 -4.72 2.47
CA GLN A 38 12.34 -5.24 1.14
C GLN A 38 11.13 -4.92 0.26
N LYS A 39 11.39 -4.59 -1.01
CA LYS A 39 10.36 -4.43 -2.03
C LYS A 39 9.48 -5.69 -2.02
N SER A 40 8.21 -5.54 -1.65
CA SER A 40 7.28 -6.65 -1.64
C SER A 40 7.11 -7.14 -3.08
N LYS A 41 7.25 -8.44 -3.29
CA LYS A 41 6.90 -9.01 -4.59
C LYS A 41 5.41 -8.78 -4.81
N PRO A 42 4.97 -8.29 -5.98
CA PRO A 42 3.56 -8.11 -6.27
C PRO A 42 2.82 -9.44 -6.06
N GLY A 43 1.63 -9.37 -5.46
CA GLY A 43 0.77 -10.53 -5.26
C GLY A 43 0.25 -11.09 -6.59
N VAL A 44 -0.33 -12.29 -6.57
CA VAL A 44 -0.89 -12.95 -7.77
C VAL A 44 -1.94 -12.09 -8.48
N PHE A 45 -2.67 -11.26 -7.73
CA PHE A 45 -3.71 -10.36 -8.22
C PHE A 45 -3.25 -8.91 -8.43
N SER A 46 -1.94 -8.64 -8.45
CA SER A 46 -1.44 -7.26 -8.53
C SER A 46 -1.80 -6.54 -9.84
N PHE A 47 -2.19 -7.29 -10.88
CA PHE A 47 -2.75 -6.71 -12.10
C PHE A 47 -4.09 -5.97 -11.87
N LEU A 48 -4.80 -6.22 -10.77
CA LEU A 48 -6.03 -5.50 -10.41
C LEU A 48 -5.77 -4.20 -9.65
N ASP A 49 -4.59 -4.05 -9.03
CA ASP A 49 -4.18 -2.89 -8.22
C ASP A 49 -4.22 -1.52 -8.95
N PRO A 50 -4.02 -1.41 -10.28
CA PRO A 50 -4.03 -0.12 -10.98
C PRO A 50 -5.38 0.62 -10.97
N LEU A 51 -6.47 -0.09 -10.64
CA LEU A 51 -7.80 0.47 -10.47
C LEU A 51 -8.34 0.15 -9.08
N ALA A 52 -8.93 1.15 -8.43
CA ALA A 52 -9.51 0.99 -7.11
C ALA A 52 -10.68 -0.01 -7.12
N TYR A 53 -10.90 -0.69 -6.00
CA TYR A 53 -11.93 -1.71 -5.87
C TYR A 53 -13.34 -1.18 -6.17
N GLU A 54 -13.60 0.07 -5.78
CA GLU A 54 -14.85 0.78 -6.04
C GLU A 54 -15.13 0.91 -7.54
N ILE A 55 -14.09 1.16 -8.34
CA ILE A 55 -14.21 1.28 -9.80
C ILE A 55 -14.54 -0.08 -10.41
N TRP A 56 -13.91 -1.16 -9.93
CA TRP A 56 -14.22 -2.51 -10.36
C TRP A 56 -15.69 -2.87 -10.10
N MET A 57 -16.21 -2.53 -8.93
CA MET A 57 -17.63 -2.73 -8.61
C MET A 57 -18.54 -1.91 -9.53
N CYS A 58 -18.20 -0.65 -9.79
CA CYS A 58 -18.93 0.21 -10.73
C CYS A 58 -18.94 -0.36 -12.16
N ILE A 59 -17.82 -0.92 -12.64
CA ILE A 59 -17.73 -1.57 -13.96
C ILE A 59 -18.68 -2.75 -14.04
N VAL A 60 -18.73 -3.61 -13.01
CA VAL A 60 -19.64 -4.76 -12.98
C VAL A 60 -21.11 -4.32 -13.00
N PHE A 61 -21.47 -3.32 -12.19
CA PHE A 61 -22.84 -2.79 -12.19
C PHE A 61 -23.21 -2.11 -13.52
N ALA A 62 -22.30 -1.33 -14.10
CA ALA A 62 -22.50 -0.69 -15.40
C ALA A 62 -22.64 -1.73 -16.51
N TYR A 63 -21.83 -2.79 -16.50
CA TYR A 63 -21.92 -3.91 -17.43
C TYR A 63 -23.32 -4.55 -17.38
N ILE A 64 -23.79 -4.97 -16.20
CA ILE A 64 -25.12 -5.57 -16.05
C ILE A 64 -26.21 -4.58 -16.48
N GLY A 65 -26.09 -3.31 -16.07
CA GLY A 65 -27.04 -2.26 -16.43
C GLY A 65 -27.16 -2.07 -17.94
N VAL A 66 -26.03 -2.02 -18.66
CA VAL A 66 -26.01 -1.89 -20.12
C VAL A 66 -26.57 -3.13 -20.80
N SER A 67 -26.25 -4.34 -20.34
CA SER A 67 -26.82 -5.57 -20.90
C SER A 67 -28.34 -5.61 -20.74
N VAL A 68 -28.88 -5.16 -19.60
CA VAL A 68 -30.33 -5.07 -19.36
C VAL A 68 -30.97 -4.01 -20.25
N VAL A 69 -30.36 -2.83 -20.36
CA VAL A 69 -30.87 -1.76 -21.25
C VAL A 69 -30.88 -2.21 -22.71
N LEU A 70 -29.81 -2.86 -23.18
CA LEU A 70 -29.76 -3.42 -24.53
C LEU A 70 -30.85 -4.48 -24.73
N PHE A 71 -31.02 -5.40 -23.78
CA PHE A 71 -32.07 -6.41 -23.86
C PHE A 71 -33.48 -5.79 -23.94
N LEU A 72 -33.76 -4.75 -23.14
CA LEU A 72 -35.05 -4.05 -23.20
C LEU A 72 -35.24 -3.34 -24.54
N VAL A 73 -34.23 -2.61 -25.03
CA VAL A 73 -34.29 -1.91 -26.32
C VAL A 73 -34.52 -2.90 -27.46
N SER A 74 -33.85 -4.05 -27.44
CA SER A 74 -34.03 -5.12 -28.42
C SER A 74 -35.40 -5.78 -28.35
N ARG A 75 -36.01 -5.87 -27.16
CA ARG A 75 -37.34 -6.47 -27.01
C ARG A 75 -38.49 -5.53 -27.40
N PHE A 76 -38.32 -4.21 -27.19
CA PHE A 76 -39.34 -3.20 -27.42
C PHE A 76 -39.23 -2.50 -28.77
N SER A 77 -38.07 -2.50 -29.43
CA SER A 77 -37.89 -1.90 -30.75
C SER A 77 -38.37 -2.85 -31.86
N PRO A 78 -39.46 -2.55 -32.58
CA PRO A 78 -39.98 -3.41 -33.65
C PRO A 78 -39.02 -3.54 -34.84
N TYR A 79 -38.06 -2.61 -34.97
CA TYR A 79 -37.05 -2.58 -36.04
C TYR A 79 -35.90 -3.59 -35.84
N GLU A 80 -35.78 -4.21 -34.66
CA GLU A 80 -34.81 -5.32 -34.46
C GLU A 80 -35.42 -6.69 -34.74
N TRP A 81 -36.73 -6.72 -34.97
CA TRP A 81 -37.44 -7.94 -35.33
C TRP A 81 -37.23 -8.12 -36.83
N ASN A 82 -36.69 -9.28 -37.24
CA ASN A 82 -36.52 -9.65 -38.65
C ASN A 82 -37.90 -9.72 -39.34
N LEU A 83 -38.46 -8.57 -39.69
CA LEU A 83 -39.70 -8.44 -40.46
C LEU A 83 -39.42 -8.44 -41.97
N GLU A 84 -38.15 -8.31 -42.39
CA GLU A 84 -37.76 -8.22 -43.82
C GLU A 84 -37.40 -9.57 -44.47
N GLU A 85 -37.30 -10.69 -43.73
CA GLU A 85 -37.07 -12.02 -44.35
C GLU A 85 -38.36 -12.85 -44.54
N GLN A 86 -39.52 -12.21 -44.63
CA GLN A 86 -40.76 -12.91 -45.05
C GLN A 86 -40.99 -12.95 -46.57
N ASP A 87 -40.18 -12.26 -47.39
CA ASP A 87 -40.48 -12.09 -48.82
C ASP A 87 -39.45 -12.66 -49.82
N GLU A 88 -38.41 -13.38 -49.38
CA GLU A 88 -37.54 -14.12 -50.31
C GLU A 88 -37.38 -15.59 -49.91
N THR A 89 -38.16 -16.44 -50.59
CA THR A 89 -37.91 -17.87 -50.90
C THR A 89 -36.90 -18.61 -50.00
N LYS A 90 -37.33 -19.11 -48.83
CA LYS A 90 -36.59 -20.13 -48.05
C LYS A 90 -37.33 -21.47 -48.02
N ASP A 91 -36.55 -22.54 -48.17
CA ASP A 91 -36.91 -23.96 -48.23
C ASP A 91 -37.74 -24.41 -47.00
N PRO A 92 -38.87 -25.13 -47.14
CA PRO A 92 -39.79 -25.48 -46.03
C PRO A 92 -39.23 -26.43 -44.95
N GLN A 93 -37.94 -26.81 -44.98
CA GLN A 93 -37.34 -27.76 -44.02
C GLN A 93 -36.44 -27.13 -42.95
N THR A 94 -36.19 -25.82 -42.97
CA THR A 94 -35.35 -25.16 -41.97
C THR A 94 -36.25 -24.53 -40.89
N PRO A 95 -36.02 -24.79 -39.59
CA PRO A 95 -36.78 -24.11 -38.53
C PRO A 95 -36.60 -22.59 -38.68
N PRO A 96 -37.65 -21.78 -38.47
CA PRO A 96 -37.57 -20.33 -38.64
C PRO A 96 -36.48 -19.77 -37.72
N ASP A 97 -35.56 -18.99 -38.29
CA ASP A 97 -34.56 -18.26 -37.53
C ASP A 97 -35.29 -17.41 -36.46
N PRO A 98 -34.79 -17.37 -35.20
CA PRO A 98 -35.45 -16.60 -34.15
C PRO A 98 -35.60 -15.14 -34.60
N PRO A 99 -36.77 -14.50 -34.41
CA PRO A 99 -37.04 -13.17 -34.97
C PRO A 99 -36.17 -12.06 -34.35
N ASN A 100 -35.44 -12.36 -33.27
CA ASN A 100 -34.53 -11.43 -32.60
C ASN A 100 -33.28 -12.18 -32.12
N ASP A 101 -32.12 -11.80 -32.66
CA ASP A 101 -30.82 -12.37 -32.29
C ASP A 101 -30.33 -11.89 -30.91
N PHE A 102 -30.93 -10.83 -30.34
CA PHE A 102 -30.59 -10.31 -29.02
C PHE A 102 -31.44 -10.91 -27.89
N GLY A 103 -31.12 -12.14 -27.50
CA GLY A 103 -31.54 -12.70 -26.21
C GLY A 103 -30.78 -12.07 -25.01
N ILE A 104 -31.18 -12.39 -23.77
CA ILE A 104 -30.47 -11.96 -22.54
C ILE A 104 -28.99 -12.36 -22.56
N PHE A 105 -28.71 -13.60 -22.98
CA PHE A 105 -27.34 -14.12 -23.04
C PHE A 105 -26.53 -13.45 -24.16
N ASN A 106 -27.17 -13.21 -25.32
CA ASN A 106 -26.50 -12.54 -26.45
C ASN A 106 -26.26 -11.05 -26.17
N SER A 107 -27.13 -10.40 -25.40
CA SER A 107 -26.93 -9.01 -24.94
C SER A 107 -25.76 -8.91 -23.94
N LEU A 108 -25.66 -9.87 -23.00
CA LEU A 108 -24.51 -9.99 -22.10
C LEU A 108 -23.23 -10.24 -22.90
N TRP A 109 -23.25 -11.20 -23.82
CA TRP A 109 -22.11 -11.54 -24.67
C TRP A 109 -21.65 -10.36 -25.54
N PHE A 110 -22.59 -9.62 -26.14
CA PHE A 110 -22.29 -8.40 -26.89
C PHE A 110 -21.62 -7.35 -26.01
N SER A 111 -22.18 -7.07 -24.83
CA SER A 111 -21.60 -6.09 -23.91
C SER A 111 -20.20 -6.50 -23.41
N LEU A 112 -19.96 -7.81 -23.25
CA LEU A 112 -18.65 -8.35 -22.88
C LEU A 112 -17.65 -8.26 -24.04
N GLY A 113 -18.06 -8.61 -25.26
CA GLY A 113 -17.22 -8.51 -26.46
C GLY A 113 -16.84 -7.06 -26.78
N ALA A 114 -17.77 -6.12 -26.58
CA ALA A 114 -17.51 -4.68 -26.68
C ALA A 114 -16.58 -4.17 -25.57
N PHE A 115 -16.66 -4.74 -24.37
CA PHE A 115 -15.74 -4.43 -23.27
C PHE A 115 -14.32 -4.96 -23.56
N MET A 116 -14.18 -6.18 -24.06
CA MET A 116 -12.88 -6.79 -24.37
C MET A 116 -12.25 -6.31 -25.69
N GLN A 117 -12.89 -5.38 -26.42
CA GLN A 117 -12.46 -4.88 -27.74
C GLN A 117 -12.32 -5.98 -28.81
N GLN A 118 -12.98 -7.12 -28.64
CA GLN A 118 -12.89 -8.26 -29.58
C GLN A 118 -13.93 -8.19 -30.70
N GLY A 119 -14.90 -7.28 -30.61
CA GLY A 119 -16.06 -7.25 -31.50
C GLY A 119 -17.04 -8.39 -31.19
N CYS A 120 -18.18 -8.38 -31.86
CA CYS A 120 -19.17 -9.45 -31.79
C CYS A 120 -19.75 -9.64 -33.19
N ASP A 121 -20.09 -10.86 -33.56
CA ASP A 121 -20.73 -11.17 -34.85
C ASP A 121 -22.15 -10.59 -34.94
N ILE A 122 -22.74 -10.23 -33.79
CA ILE A 122 -24.10 -9.71 -33.67
C ILE A 122 -24.01 -8.21 -33.37
N SER A 123 -24.68 -7.37 -34.15
CA SER A 123 -24.69 -5.91 -33.97
C SER A 123 -26.11 -5.36 -33.88
N PRO A 124 -26.38 -4.38 -32.98
CA PRO A 124 -27.71 -3.80 -32.86
C PRO A 124 -28.08 -3.08 -34.16
N ARG A 125 -29.24 -3.43 -34.72
CA ARG A 125 -29.77 -2.83 -35.96
C ARG A 125 -30.51 -1.53 -35.68
N SER A 126 -31.18 -1.41 -34.53
CA SER A 126 -31.94 -0.20 -34.19
C SER A 126 -31.04 1.00 -33.89
N LEU A 127 -31.52 2.20 -34.23
CA LEU A 127 -30.81 3.45 -33.90
C LEU A 127 -30.60 3.59 -32.38
N SER A 128 -31.61 3.24 -31.58
CA SER A 128 -31.54 3.28 -30.11
C SER A 128 -30.50 2.30 -29.56
N GLY A 129 -30.44 1.07 -30.06
CA GLY A 129 -29.44 0.07 -29.65
C GLY A 129 -28.03 0.48 -30.04
N ARG A 130 -27.86 1.11 -31.22
CA ARG A 130 -26.57 1.67 -31.66
C ARG A 130 -26.08 2.83 -30.79
N ILE A 131 -26.97 3.71 -30.33
CA ILE A 131 -26.61 4.79 -29.41
C ILE A 131 -26.14 4.22 -28.07
N VAL A 132 -26.87 3.25 -27.51
CA VAL A 132 -26.47 2.57 -26.25
C VAL A 132 -25.12 1.87 -26.41
N GLY A 133 -24.94 1.12 -27.49
CA GLY A 133 -23.67 0.46 -27.83
C GLY A 133 -22.52 1.45 -28.05
N GLY A 134 -22.77 2.59 -28.69
CA GLY A 134 -21.79 3.65 -28.92
C GLY A 134 -21.33 4.33 -27.64
N VAL A 135 -22.25 4.64 -26.72
CA VAL A 135 -21.91 5.19 -25.40
C VAL A 135 -21.13 4.17 -24.57
N TRP A 136 -21.57 2.89 -24.58
CA TRP A 136 -20.83 1.82 -23.92
C TRP A 136 -19.42 1.69 -24.47
N TRP A 137 -19.27 1.69 -25.80
CA TRP A 137 -17.96 1.60 -26.44
C TRP A 137 -17.03 2.77 -26.09
N PHE A 138 -17.56 4.00 -26.05
CA PHE A 138 -16.78 5.16 -25.61
C PHE A 138 -16.35 5.04 -24.13
N PHE A 139 -17.25 4.56 -23.28
CA PHE A 139 -16.96 4.29 -21.88
C PHE A 139 -15.85 3.24 -21.71
N THR A 140 -15.94 2.10 -22.41
CA THR A 140 -14.94 1.01 -22.30
C THR A 140 -13.58 1.44 -22.83
N LEU A 141 -13.54 2.25 -23.90
CA LEU A 141 -12.32 2.84 -24.43
C LEU A 141 -11.61 3.67 -23.34
N ILE A 142 -12.31 4.60 -22.69
CA ILE A 142 -11.73 5.45 -21.64
C ILE A 142 -11.20 4.60 -20.48
N ILE A 143 -11.97 3.61 -20.02
CA ILE A 143 -11.58 2.75 -18.90
C ILE A 143 -10.30 1.96 -19.23
N ILE A 144 -10.23 1.35 -20.42
CA ILE A 144 -9.07 0.53 -20.79
C ILE A 144 -7.83 1.39 -21.02
N SER A 145 -7.99 2.57 -21.63
CA SER A 145 -6.89 3.52 -21.77
C SER A 145 -6.36 4.00 -20.41
N SER A 146 -7.25 4.31 -19.45
CA SER A 146 -6.86 4.69 -18.10
C SER A 146 -6.19 3.56 -17.34
N TYR A 147 -6.73 2.34 -17.42
CA TYR A 147 -6.12 1.14 -16.83
C TYR A 147 -4.70 0.92 -17.38
N THR A 148 -4.52 1.01 -18.70
CA THR A 148 -3.22 0.82 -19.34
C THR A 148 -2.21 1.88 -18.90
N ALA A 149 -2.64 3.15 -18.78
CA ALA A 149 -1.80 4.22 -18.28
C ALA A 149 -1.39 4.02 -16.81
N ASN A 150 -2.34 3.66 -15.94
CA ASN A 150 -2.08 3.44 -14.52
C ASN A 150 -1.24 2.18 -14.29
N LEU A 151 -1.45 1.12 -15.07
CA LEU A 151 -0.64 -0.09 -15.01
C LEU A 151 0.82 0.22 -15.39
N ALA A 152 1.05 1.01 -16.44
CA ALA A 152 2.40 1.43 -16.80
C ALA A 152 3.07 2.26 -15.69
N ALA A 153 2.34 3.18 -15.05
CA ALA A 153 2.83 3.93 -13.90
C ALA A 153 3.14 3.00 -12.70
N PHE A 154 2.28 2.02 -12.42
CA PHE A 154 2.46 1.09 -11.31
C PHE A 154 3.68 0.19 -11.50
N LEU A 155 3.93 -0.27 -12.73
CA LEU A 155 5.10 -1.08 -13.07
C LEU A 155 6.43 -0.30 -12.97
N THR A 156 6.39 1.03 -13.03
CA THR A 156 7.61 1.86 -12.89
C THR A 156 7.88 2.31 -11.46
N VAL A 157 6.85 2.39 -10.60
CA VAL A 157 6.96 2.93 -9.24
C VAL A 157 6.67 1.84 -8.20
N GLU A 158 7.73 1.22 -7.70
CA GLU A 158 7.66 0.35 -6.52
C GLU A 158 7.89 1.20 -5.26
N ARG A 159 6.81 1.51 -4.52
CA ARG A 159 6.93 2.22 -3.24
C ARG A 159 7.35 1.25 -2.14
N MET A 160 8.37 1.63 -1.37
CA MET A 160 8.68 0.97 -0.10
C MET A 160 7.66 1.44 0.95
N VAL A 161 6.79 0.54 1.41
CA VAL A 161 5.87 0.83 2.51
C VAL A 161 6.54 0.46 3.83
N SER A 162 6.72 1.43 4.72
CA SER A 162 7.17 1.16 6.09
C SER A 162 5.94 0.81 6.94
N PRO A 163 5.96 -0.28 7.72
CA PRO A 163 4.86 -0.61 8.63
C PRO A 163 4.77 0.34 9.84
N ILE A 164 5.81 1.14 10.09
CA ILE A 164 5.91 2.05 11.24
C ILE A 164 6.44 3.40 10.74
N GLU A 165 5.77 4.48 11.12
CA GLU A 165 6.22 5.85 10.85
C GLU A 165 6.55 6.62 12.14
N SER A 166 5.96 6.23 13.28
CA SER A 166 6.10 6.94 14.55
C SER A 166 6.34 6.04 15.77
N ALA A 167 6.77 6.63 16.87
CA ALA A 167 6.88 5.96 18.17
C ALA A 167 5.49 5.55 18.72
N GLU A 168 4.43 6.27 18.34
CA GLU A 168 3.06 5.94 18.73
C GLU A 168 2.60 4.63 18.09
N ASP A 169 2.94 4.41 16.81
CA ASP A 169 2.61 3.18 16.11
C ASP A 169 3.26 1.99 16.81
N LEU A 170 4.54 2.11 17.18
CA LEU A 170 5.26 1.12 17.99
C LEU A 170 4.56 0.83 19.32
N ALA A 171 4.02 1.84 19.99
CA ALA A 171 3.32 1.69 21.27
C ALA A 171 1.90 1.12 21.15
N LYS A 172 1.26 1.24 19.98
CA LYS A 172 -0.09 0.69 19.70
C LYS A 172 -0.04 -0.80 19.39
N GLN A 173 1.01 -1.26 18.73
CA GLN A 173 1.19 -2.64 18.28
C GLN A 173 2.13 -3.46 19.20
N THR A 174 2.10 -4.78 19.06
CA THR A 174 2.95 -5.72 19.84
C THR A 174 3.72 -6.72 18.97
N GLU A 175 3.59 -6.66 17.64
CA GLU A 175 4.18 -7.59 16.69
C GLU A 175 5.68 -7.32 16.45
N ILE A 176 6.05 -6.05 16.43
CA ILE A 176 7.42 -5.56 16.27
C ILE A 176 7.92 -5.19 17.67
N ALA A 177 8.84 -5.99 18.18
CA ALA A 177 9.48 -5.70 19.44
C ALA A 177 10.40 -4.49 19.31
N TYR A 178 10.62 -3.75 20.39
CA TYR A 178 11.52 -2.61 20.39
C TYR A 178 12.29 -2.51 21.69
N GLY A 179 13.51 -2.00 21.61
CA GLY A 179 14.39 -1.86 22.77
C GLY A 179 15.52 -0.87 22.57
N THR A 180 16.22 -0.60 23.67
CA THR A 180 17.35 0.34 23.75
C THR A 180 18.63 -0.38 24.19
N LEU A 181 19.74 0.36 24.22
CA LEU A 181 20.95 -0.08 24.92
C LEU A 181 20.66 -0.23 26.44
N ASP A 182 21.19 -1.29 27.05
CA ASP A 182 20.94 -1.65 28.45
C ASP A 182 21.51 -0.63 29.46
N SER A 183 22.64 0.01 29.11
CA SER A 183 23.33 1.03 29.91
C SER A 183 23.35 2.40 29.22
N GLY A 184 22.25 2.79 28.57
CA GLY A 184 22.14 4.03 27.79
C GLY A 184 21.31 5.13 28.46
N SER A 185 21.60 6.40 28.12
CA SER A 185 20.78 7.56 28.49
C SER A 185 19.35 7.45 27.95
N THR A 186 19.17 6.79 26.80
CA THR A 186 17.86 6.48 26.19
C THR A 186 17.01 5.59 27.10
N LYS A 187 17.59 4.58 27.74
CA LYS A 187 16.86 3.70 28.67
C LYS A 187 16.34 4.48 29.88
N GLU A 188 17.20 5.32 30.46
CA GLU A 188 16.82 6.16 31.60
C GLU A 188 15.81 7.25 31.20
N PHE A 189 15.87 7.76 29.97
CA PHE A 189 14.86 8.67 29.42
C PHE A 189 13.46 8.04 29.46
N PHE A 190 13.30 6.82 28.93
CA PHE A 190 11.99 6.13 28.97
C PHE A 190 11.55 5.80 30.39
N ARG A 191 12.50 5.48 31.29
CA ARG A 191 12.21 5.20 32.71
C ARG A 191 11.66 6.41 33.46
N ARG A 192 12.14 7.62 33.13
CA ARG A 192 11.75 8.88 33.81
C ARG A 192 10.70 9.69 33.05
N SER A 193 10.37 9.29 31.82
CA SER A 193 9.42 10.02 30.99
C SER A 193 8.04 10.03 31.64
N LYS A 194 7.35 11.17 31.55
CA LYS A 194 5.97 11.37 32.03
C LYS A 194 4.95 11.41 30.89
N ILE A 195 5.41 11.18 29.65
CA ILE A 195 4.54 11.19 28.47
C ILE A 195 3.91 9.81 28.37
N ALA A 196 2.57 9.74 28.34
CA ALA A 196 1.81 8.49 28.38
C ALA A 196 2.26 7.45 27.34
N VAL A 197 2.59 7.89 26.12
CA VAL A 197 3.11 7.02 25.05
C VAL A 197 4.44 6.37 25.46
N TYR A 198 5.36 7.17 26.01
CA TYR A 198 6.69 6.71 26.41
C TYR A 198 6.66 5.87 27.70
N GLU A 199 5.75 6.16 28.63
CA GLU A 199 5.49 5.32 29.79
C GLU A 199 4.95 3.94 29.40
N LYS A 200 4.06 3.88 28.41
CA LYS A 200 3.55 2.62 27.85
C LYS A 200 4.70 1.83 27.18
N MET A 201 5.53 2.51 26.40
CA MET A 201 6.72 1.90 25.80
C MET A 201 7.70 1.37 26.85
N TRP A 202 7.93 2.13 27.92
CA TRP A 202 8.77 1.68 29.04
C TRP A 202 8.21 0.46 29.74
N SER A 203 6.90 0.46 30.00
CA SER A 203 6.21 -0.68 30.62
C SER A 203 6.36 -1.95 29.78
N TYR A 204 6.18 -1.84 28.46
CA TYR A 204 6.45 -2.92 27.52
C TYR A 204 7.91 -3.38 27.57
N MET A 205 8.87 -2.45 27.46
CA MET A 205 10.30 -2.80 27.48
C MET A 205 10.73 -3.48 28.79
N LYS A 206 10.11 -3.09 29.91
CA LYS A 206 10.36 -3.68 31.23
C LYS A 206 9.75 -5.08 31.37
N SER A 207 8.59 -5.34 30.78
CA SER A 207 7.89 -6.64 30.85
C SER A 207 8.22 -7.58 29.69
N ALA A 208 9.04 -7.17 28.73
CA ALA A 208 9.32 -7.95 27.53
C ALA A 208 10.23 -9.16 27.82
N GLU A 209 9.73 -10.35 27.52
CA GLU A 209 10.46 -11.62 27.56
C GLU A 209 10.49 -12.24 26.15
N PRO A 210 11.67 -12.51 25.55
CA PRO A 210 13.02 -12.28 26.07
C PRO A 210 13.42 -10.80 26.06
N SER A 211 14.43 -10.45 26.85
CA SER A 211 14.91 -9.06 27.01
C SER A 211 15.10 -8.35 25.66
N VAL A 212 14.48 -7.18 25.53
CA VAL A 212 14.61 -6.29 24.37
C VAL A 212 15.86 -5.40 24.44
N PHE A 213 16.47 -5.31 25.63
CA PHE A 213 17.69 -4.55 25.84
C PHE A 213 18.90 -5.27 25.25
N VAL A 214 19.83 -4.48 24.71
CA VAL A 214 21.09 -4.99 24.14
C VAL A 214 22.29 -4.41 24.88
N LYS A 215 23.38 -5.17 24.96
CA LYS A 215 24.58 -4.75 25.71
C LYS A 215 25.44 -3.76 24.93
N THR A 216 25.52 -3.92 23.60
CA THR A 216 26.32 -3.05 22.73
C THR A 216 25.51 -2.55 21.54
N THR A 217 25.90 -1.40 20.99
CA THR A 217 25.25 -0.82 19.81
C THR A 217 25.34 -1.76 18.58
N PRO A 218 26.50 -2.39 18.26
CA PRO A 218 26.57 -3.36 17.18
C PRO A 218 25.62 -4.55 17.34
N ASP A 219 25.40 -5.04 18.56
CA ASP A 219 24.45 -6.13 18.82
C ASP A 219 23.01 -5.70 18.51
N GLY A 220 22.64 -4.46 18.86
CA GLY A 220 21.34 -3.86 18.52
C GLY A 220 21.12 -3.78 17.01
N VAL A 221 22.12 -3.27 16.27
CA VAL A 221 22.08 -3.19 14.80
C VAL A 221 21.97 -4.58 14.19
N ALA A 222 22.79 -5.53 14.64
CA ALA A 222 22.76 -6.91 14.15
C ALA A 222 21.41 -7.60 14.44
N ARG A 223 20.79 -7.33 15.60
CA ARG A 223 19.46 -7.83 15.96
C ARG A 223 18.41 -7.30 14.98
N VAL A 224 18.36 -6.00 14.72
CA VAL A 224 17.45 -5.40 13.71
C VAL A 224 17.62 -6.08 12.34
N ARG A 225 18.86 -6.27 11.90
CA ARG A 225 19.16 -6.90 10.60
C ARG A 225 18.67 -8.34 10.52
N LYS A 226 18.80 -9.12 11.60
CA LYS A 226 18.43 -10.55 11.68
C LYS A 226 16.93 -10.76 11.91
N SER A 227 16.25 -9.83 12.58
CA SER A 227 14.84 -9.96 12.97
C SER A 227 13.82 -9.75 11.85
N LYS A 228 14.24 -9.59 10.58
CA LYS A 228 13.34 -9.48 9.41
C LYS A 228 12.19 -8.48 9.60
N GLY A 229 12.45 -7.34 10.23
CA GLY A 229 11.43 -6.30 10.48
C GLY A 229 10.56 -6.51 11.72
N LYS A 230 10.82 -7.54 12.55
CA LYS A 230 10.13 -7.79 13.83
C LYS A 230 10.83 -7.18 15.06
N PHE A 231 11.90 -6.41 14.85
CA PHE A 231 12.59 -5.69 15.91
C PHE A 231 12.99 -4.29 15.45
N ALA A 232 12.70 -3.28 16.27
CA ALA A 232 13.13 -1.90 16.10
C ALA A 232 14.11 -1.51 17.21
N PHE A 233 15.16 -0.78 16.86
CA PHE A 233 16.19 -0.36 17.81
C PHE A 233 16.17 1.14 18.01
N LEU A 234 16.11 1.57 19.27
CA LEU A 234 16.07 2.96 19.67
C LEU A 234 17.47 3.44 20.02
N LEU A 235 18.00 4.36 19.21
CA LEU A 235 19.35 4.91 19.36
C LEU A 235 19.41 6.38 18.91
N GLU A 236 20.53 7.02 19.19
CA GLU A 236 20.78 8.42 18.81
C GLU A 236 20.78 8.59 17.27
N SER A 237 20.20 9.70 16.80
CA SER A 237 19.97 9.99 15.38
C SER A 237 21.25 10.01 14.56
N THR A 238 22.33 10.54 15.12
CA THR A 238 23.66 10.61 14.50
C THR A 238 24.20 9.21 14.18
N MET A 239 24.05 8.27 15.12
CA MET A 239 24.46 6.88 14.92
C MET A 239 23.54 6.15 13.95
N ASN A 240 22.24 6.45 13.97
CA ASN A 240 21.29 5.86 13.03
C ASN A 240 21.60 6.27 11.58
N GLU A 241 21.75 7.57 11.33
CA GLU A 241 22.12 8.13 10.02
C GLU A 241 23.48 7.61 9.54
N TYR A 242 24.45 7.48 10.45
CA TYR A 242 25.75 6.89 10.13
C TYR A 242 25.64 5.42 9.70
N ILE A 243 24.86 4.59 10.42
CA ILE A 243 24.70 3.17 10.09
C ILE A 243 23.88 2.96 8.81
N GLU A 244 22.89 3.82 8.55
CA GLU A 244 22.11 3.80 7.31
C GLU A 244 22.98 4.00 6.06
N GLN A 245 24.02 4.83 6.15
CA GLN A 245 24.98 5.04 5.05
C GLN A 245 26.01 3.91 4.89
N ARG A 246 26.00 2.89 5.77
CA ARG A 246 26.94 1.76 5.71
C ARG A 246 26.35 0.59 4.93
N LYS A 247 27.20 -0.08 4.15
CA LYS A 247 26.86 -1.35 3.49
C LYS A 247 26.36 -2.37 4.54
N PRO A 248 25.31 -3.16 4.25
CA PRO A 248 24.60 -3.30 2.97
C PRO A 248 23.39 -2.35 2.77
N CYS A 249 23.33 -1.21 3.48
CA CYS A 249 22.23 -0.23 3.42
C CYS A 249 20.85 -0.84 3.73
N ASP A 250 20.82 -1.73 4.73
CA ASP A 250 19.66 -2.54 5.12
C ASP A 250 18.96 -2.03 6.38
N THR A 251 19.37 -0.87 6.90
CA THR A 251 18.70 -0.15 7.98
C THR A 251 18.07 1.14 7.44
N MET A 252 17.07 1.65 8.14
CA MET A 252 16.37 2.88 7.77
C MET A 252 15.92 3.60 9.05
N LYS A 253 16.12 4.92 9.09
CA LYS A 253 15.51 5.79 10.11
C LYS A 253 14.03 6.00 9.79
N VAL A 254 13.16 5.87 10.79
CA VAL A 254 11.72 6.18 10.67
C VAL A 254 11.32 7.25 11.67
N GLY A 255 10.42 8.12 11.24
CA GLY A 255 9.90 9.23 12.03
C GLY A 255 10.90 10.34 12.32
N GLY A 256 10.42 11.33 13.07
CA GLY A 256 11.26 12.39 13.65
C GLY A 256 12.02 11.93 14.90
N ASN A 257 12.89 12.80 15.41
CA ASN A 257 13.54 12.56 16.69
C ASN A 257 12.51 12.71 17.83
N LEU A 258 12.58 11.84 18.84
CA LEU A 258 11.64 11.82 19.98
C LEU A 258 11.97 12.89 21.03
N ASP A 259 13.20 13.36 21.05
CA ASP A 259 13.71 14.42 21.90
C ASP A 259 14.79 15.25 21.18
N SER A 260 15.28 16.29 21.85
CA SER A 260 16.43 17.08 21.42
C SER A 260 17.45 17.11 22.53
N LYS A 261 18.66 16.64 22.22
CA LYS A 261 19.81 16.50 23.12
C LYS A 261 21.08 16.98 22.43
N GLY A 262 22.13 17.19 23.21
CA GLY A 262 23.45 17.52 22.69
C GLY A 262 24.55 16.64 23.31
N TYR A 263 25.63 16.48 22.55
CA TYR A 263 26.95 16.14 23.08
C TYR A 263 27.71 17.40 23.43
#